data_AF-A0AAP3UXJ7-F1
#
_entry.id   AF-A0AAP3UXJ7-F1
#
_cell.length_a   1.000
_cell.length_b   1.000
_cell.length_c   1.000
_cell.angle_alpha   90.00
_cell.angle_beta   90.00
_cell.angle_gamma   90.00
#
_symmetry.space_group_name_H-M   'P 1'
#
loop_
_entity.id
_entity.type
_entity.pdbx_description
1 polymer ?
#
loop_
_entity_poly.entity_id
_entity_poly.type
_entity_poly.pdbx_seq_one_letter_code
_entity_poly.pdbx_strand_id
1 'polypeptide(L)'
;VYNLLPEPTLAPTAEPTPEISATPEPTEEPTPTVLPSPTPETPVGDRAILVVTMNTGLEKEFDLSMQEVNAFIAWYENKQAGTGTASYAIDKHDNNKGPFTSRKDYVIFDKILTFSVDEYSAE
;
A
#
# COMPACT_ATOMS: atom_id res chain seq x y z
N VAL A 1 40.67 -10.24 -72.20
CA VAL A 1 41.02 -8.91 -71.65
C VAL A 1 39.75 -8.07 -71.71
N TYR A 2 39.10 -7.81 -70.57
CA TYR A 2 37.83 -7.09 -70.51
C TYR A 2 38.10 -5.58 -70.43
N ASN A 3 37.49 -4.81 -71.33
CA ASN A 3 37.47 -3.34 -71.30
C ASN A 3 36.47 -2.86 -70.24
N LEU A 4 36.90 -1.99 -69.34
CA LEU A 4 36.03 -1.25 -68.41
C LEU A 4 35.80 0.16 -68.98
N LEU A 5 34.53 0.54 -69.13
CA LEU A 5 34.07 1.90 -69.46
C LEU A 5 34.18 2.81 -68.22
N PRO A 6 34.49 4.11 -68.36
CA PRO A 6 34.52 5.02 -67.22
C PRO A 6 33.11 5.48 -66.79
N GLU A 7 32.90 5.63 -65.48
CA GLU A 7 31.65 6.10 -64.88
C GLU A 7 31.46 7.63 -65.01
N PRO A 8 30.21 8.14 -65.08
CA PRO A 8 29.94 9.57 -65.17
C PRO A 8 30.13 10.28 -63.81
N THR A 9 30.78 11.44 -63.86
CA THR A 9 31.02 12.33 -62.72
C THR A 9 29.76 13.15 -62.40
N LEU A 10 29.23 13.03 -61.17
CA LEU A 10 28.11 13.87 -60.69
C LEU A 10 28.63 15.22 -60.19
N ALA A 11 28.03 16.31 -60.68
CA ALA A 11 28.31 17.68 -60.25
C ALA A 11 27.76 17.95 -58.84
N PRO A 12 28.38 18.83 -58.03
CA PRO A 12 27.91 19.11 -56.68
C PRO A 12 26.67 20.01 -56.70
N THR A 13 25.56 19.50 -56.16
CA THR A 13 24.36 20.29 -55.82
C THR A 13 24.67 21.14 -54.58
N ALA A 14 24.37 22.44 -54.64
CA ALA A 14 24.52 23.35 -53.51
C ALA A 14 23.55 23.00 -52.36
N GLU A 15 24.10 22.88 -51.16
CA GLU A 15 23.40 22.56 -49.91
C GLU A 15 22.79 23.85 -49.31
N PRO A 16 21.53 23.87 -48.85
CA PRO A 16 20.96 25.06 -48.22
C PRO A 16 21.51 25.26 -46.80
N THR A 17 22.01 26.47 -46.52
CA THR A 17 22.40 26.95 -45.19
C THR A 17 21.22 26.87 -44.21
N PRO A 18 21.36 26.29 -43.00
CA PRO A 18 20.31 26.38 -41.99
C PRO A 18 20.28 27.77 -41.35
N GLU A 19 19.16 28.48 -41.48
CA GLU A 19 18.85 29.68 -40.69
C GLU A 19 18.64 29.28 -39.22
N ILE A 20 19.39 29.94 -38.33
CA ILE A 20 19.28 29.80 -36.88
C ILE A 20 18.10 30.67 -36.42
N SER A 21 17.07 30.09 -35.80
CA SER A 21 16.02 30.89 -35.16
C SER A 21 15.44 30.22 -33.92
N ALA A 22 15.30 31.05 -32.88
CA ALA A 22 14.61 30.89 -31.60
C ALA A 22 15.25 30.03 -30.50
N THR A 23 15.84 30.72 -29.52
CA THR A 23 16.00 30.27 -28.12
C THR A 23 14.62 30.03 -27.49
N PRO A 24 14.35 28.87 -26.85
CA PRO A 24 13.14 28.68 -26.07
C PRO A 24 13.24 29.39 -24.71
N GLU A 25 12.17 30.11 -24.36
CA GLU A 25 11.91 30.75 -23.07
C GLU A 25 11.77 29.67 -21.96
N PRO A 26 12.22 29.91 -20.71
CA PRO A 26 12.09 28.91 -19.64
C PRO A 26 10.62 28.74 -19.24
N THR A 27 10.09 27.54 -19.46
CA THR A 27 8.78 27.11 -18.96
C THR A 27 8.78 27.15 -17.43
N GLU A 28 7.86 27.92 -16.84
CA GLU A 28 7.60 27.91 -15.40
C GLU A 28 7.20 26.48 -14.96
N GLU A 29 7.98 25.91 -14.05
CA GLU A 29 7.71 24.61 -13.45
C GLU A 29 6.47 24.73 -12.54
N PRO A 30 5.43 23.89 -12.70
CA PRO A 30 4.23 24.01 -11.90
C PRO A 30 4.54 23.68 -10.43
N THR A 31 4.32 24.65 -9.55
CA THR A 31 4.33 24.47 -8.09
C THR A 31 3.49 23.25 -7.70
N PRO A 32 4.00 22.28 -6.91
CA PRO A 32 3.22 21.13 -6.53
C PRO A 32 2.05 21.56 -5.65
N THR A 33 0.84 21.44 -6.17
CA THR A 33 -0.39 21.56 -5.40
C THR A 33 -0.39 20.49 -4.32
N VAL A 34 -0.34 20.89 -3.05
CA VAL A 34 -0.55 19.99 -1.91
C VAL A 34 -1.99 19.48 -1.99
N LEU A 35 -2.17 18.29 -2.55
CA LEU A 35 -3.42 17.55 -2.45
C LEU A 35 -3.69 17.26 -0.98
N PRO A 36 -4.90 17.50 -0.45
CA PRO A 36 -5.26 16.97 0.86
C PRO A 36 -5.10 15.45 0.79
N SER A 37 -4.25 14.91 1.66
CA SER A 37 -4.16 13.46 1.85
C SER A 37 -5.56 12.95 2.21
N PRO A 38 -6.09 11.91 1.55
CA PRO A 38 -7.32 11.30 2.01
C PRO A 38 -7.04 10.81 3.43
N THR A 39 -7.65 11.44 4.43
CA THR A 39 -7.83 10.76 5.71
C THR A 39 -8.61 9.50 5.34
N PRO A 40 -8.06 8.29 5.57
CA PRO A 40 -8.80 7.08 5.27
C PRO A 40 -10.10 7.17 6.05
N GLU A 41 -11.20 7.36 5.33
CA GLU A 41 -12.53 7.27 5.88
C GLU A 41 -12.61 5.85 6.44
N THR A 42 -12.50 5.75 7.75
CA THR A 42 -12.81 4.52 8.45
C THR A 42 -14.25 4.22 8.04
N PRO A 43 -14.55 3.07 7.41
CA PRO A 43 -15.88 2.82 6.90
C PRO A 43 -16.88 3.05 8.04
N VAL A 44 -17.82 3.95 7.81
CA VAL A 44 -18.92 4.23 8.74
C VAL A 44 -19.80 2.98 8.76
N GLY A 45 -19.48 2.05 9.64
CA GLY A 45 -20.10 0.73 9.74
C GLY A 45 -19.58 0.00 10.97
N ASP A 46 -20.32 -1.03 11.40
CA ASP A 46 -20.12 -1.76 12.67
C ASP A 46 -18.65 -2.08 12.96
N ARG A 47 -18.10 -1.43 13.99
CA ARG A 47 -16.75 -1.65 14.51
C ARG A 47 -16.85 -2.32 15.87
N ALA A 48 -15.74 -2.87 16.34
CA ALA A 48 -15.65 -3.33 17.72
C ALA A 48 -14.27 -3.09 18.31
N ILE A 49 -14.25 -2.95 19.62
CA ILE A 49 -13.03 -3.09 20.41
C ILE A 49 -12.84 -4.58 20.72
N LEU A 50 -11.77 -5.16 20.21
CA LEU A 50 -11.31 -6.49 20.56
C LEU A 50 -10.25 -6.38 21.65
N VAL A 51 -10.54 -6.88 22.85
CA VAL A 51 -9.55 -7.00 23.92
C VAL A 51 -9.11 -8.45 24.02
N VAL A 52 -7.82 -8.71 23.81
CA VAL A 52 -7.21 -10.04 23.99
C VAL A 52 -6.43 -10.04 25.29
N THR A 53 -6.89 -10.84 26.26
CA THR A 53 -6.16 -11.08 27.51
C THR A 53 -5.23 -12.27 27.33
N MET A 54 -3.94 -12.05 27.48
CA MET A 54 -2.93 -13.11 27.43
C MET A 54 -2.93 -13.92 28.74
N ASN A 55 -2.35 -15.12 28.73
CA ASN A 55 -2.19 -15.97 29.92
C ASN A 55 -1.31 -15.36 31.02
N THR A 56 -0.57 -14.29 30.70
CA THR A 56 0.16 -13.46 31.66
C THR A 56 -0.71 -12.40 32.34
N GLY A 57 -1.96 -12.23 31.91
CA GLY A 57 -2.82 -11.11 32.29
C GLY A 57 -2.57 -9.82 31.51
N LEU A 58 -1.63 -9.82 30.54
CA LEU A 58 -1.44 -8.67 29.66
C LEU A 58 -2.64 -8.54 28.71
N GLU A 59 -3.30 -7.39 28.75
CA GLU A 59 -4.35 -7.04 27.80
C GLU A 59 -3.77 -6.33 26.57
N LYS A 60 -4.30 -6.68 25.40
CA LYS A 60 -4.07 -5.97 24.15
C LYS A 60 -5.40 -5.56 23.55
N GLU A 61 -5.55 -4.28 23.32
CA GLU A 61 -6.74 -3.69 22.72
C GLU A 61 -6.54 -3.38 21.24
N PHE A 62 -7.56 -3.64 20.44
CA PHE A 62 -7.59 -3.38 19.01
C PHE A 62 -8.95 -2.82 18.59
N ASP A 63 -8.93 -1.70 17.89
CA ASP A 63 -10.10 -1.14 17.21
C ASP A 63 -10.16 -1.69 15.78
N LEU A 64 -11.14 -2.56 15.53
CA LEU A 64 -11.25 -3.37 14.31
C LEU A 64 -12.63 -3.22 13.65
N SER A 65 -12.68 -3.50 12.35
CA SER A 65 -13.97 -3.73 11.69
C SER A 65 -14.58 -5.07 12.14
N MET A 66 -15.91 -5.20 12.08
CA MET A 66 -16.55 -6.49 12.39
C MET A 66 -16.11 -7.64 11.48
N GLN A 67 -15.68 -7.35 10.24
CA GLN A 67 -15.10 -8.36 9.37
C GLN A 67 -13.81 -8.96 9.95
N GLU A 68 -12.93 -8.12 10.49
CA GLU A 68 -11.65 -8.55 11.07
C GLU A 68 -11.85 -9.27 12.39
N VAL A 69 -12.79 -8.80 13.22
CA VAL A 69 -13.18 -9.48 14.46
C VAL A 69 -13.68 -10.89 14.17
N ASN A 70 -14.59 -11.05 13.20
CA ASN A 70 -15.10 -12.35 12.80
C ASN A 70 -13.99 -13.25 12.24
N ALA A 71 -13.03 -12.68 11.51
CA ALA A 71 -11.87 -13.43 11.01
C ALA A 71 -10.96 -13.89 12.16
N PHE A 72 -10.77 -13.08 13.20
CA PHE A 72 -10.04 -13.46 14.41
C PHE A 72 -10.75 -14.59 15.16
N ILE A 73 -12.06 -14.48 15.39
CA ILE A 73 -12.87 -15.51 16.06
C ILE A 73 -12.81 -16.82 15.27
N ALA A 74 -13.00 -16.77 13.95
CA ALA A 74 -12.93 -17.95 13.10
C ALA A 74 -11.54 -18.62 13.15
N TRP A 75 -10.46 -17.84 13.17
CA TRP A 75 -9.12 -18.39 13.36
C TRP A 75 -8.99 -19.08 14.72
N TYR A 76 -9.47 -18.46 15.80
CA TYR A 76 -9.39 -19.01 17.15
C TYR A 76 -10.13 -20.35 17.25
N GLU A 77 -11.37 -20.41 16.78
CA GLU A 77 -12.19 -21.62 16.81
C GLU A 77 -11.62 -22.74 15.92
N ASN A 78 -11.13 -22.39 14.72
CA ASN A 78 -10.44 -23.37 13.86
C ASN A 78 -9.19 -23.92 14.54
N LYS A 79 -8.46 -23.08 15.28
CA LYS A 79 -7.27 -23.49 16.00
C LYS A 79 -7.59 -24.37 17.21
N GLN A 80 -8.64 -24.03 17.94
CA GLN A 80 -9.18 -24.85 19.02
C GLN A 80 -9.67 -26.22 18.51
N ALA A 81 -10.24 -26.27 17.31
CA ALA A 81 -10.62 -27.51 16.62
C ALA A 81 -9.42 -28.33 16.08
N GLY A 82 -8.19 -27.86 16.27
CA GLY A 82 -6.95 -28.55 15.90
C GLY A 82 -6.43 -28.23 14.50
N THR A 83 -6.99 -27.24 13.80
CA THR A 83 -6.60 -26.86 12.43
C THR A 83 -6.02 -25.44 12.39
N GLY A 84 -5.52 -24.97 11.24
CA GLY A 84 -5.04 -23.58 11.13
C GLY A 84 -3.72 -23.26 11.85
N THR A 85 -3.32 -21.99 11.73
CA THR A 85 -2.02 -21.49 12.17
C THR A 85 -1.95 -21.28 13.69
N ALA A 86 -0.76 -21.40 14.28
CA ALA A 86 -0.54 -21.14 15.71
C ALA A 86 -0.61 -19.64 16.08
N SER A 87 -0.56 -18.76 15.09
CA SER A 87 -0.59 -17.31 15.26
C SER A 87 -1.56 -16.64 14.28
N TYR A 88 -2.09 -15.50 14.69
CA TYR A 88 -2.89 -14.59 13.87
C TYR A 88 -2.28 -13.19 13.86
N ALA A 89 -2.29 -12.54 12.71
CA ALA A 89 -1.76 -11.19 12.56
C ALA A 89 -2.93 -10.19 12.52
N ILE A 90 -2.97 -9.29 13.49
CA ILE A 90 -3.95 -8.21 13.57
C ILE A 90 -3.30 -6.94 13.01
N ASP A 91 -3.92 -6.32 12.01
CA ASP A 91 -3.44 -5.04 11.47
C ASP A 91 -3.74 -3.89 12.45
N LYS A 92 -2.76 -3.01 12.67
CA LYS A 92 -2.90 -1.87 13.59
C LYS A 92 -3.55 -0.65 12.94
N HIS A 93 -3.88 -0.72 11.63
CA HIS A 93 -4.53 0.31 10.83
C HIS A 93 -3.87 1.69 10.92
N ASP A 94 -4.35 2.66 10.17
CA ASP A 94 -3.74 3.99 10.15
C ASP A 94 -3.87 4.74 11.49
N ASN A 95 -4.81 4.35 12.36
CA ASN A 95 -4.98 4.92 13.70
C ASN A 95 -3.88 4.51 14.70
N ASN A 96 -3.12 3.43 14.46
CA ASN A 96 -2.05 2.96 15.36
C ASN A 96 -0.78 2.44 14.64
N LYS A 97 -0.68 2.65 13.32
CA LYS A 97 0.48 2.27 12.50
C LYS A 97 1.70 3.15 12.70
N GLY A 98 1.55 4.47 12.88
CA GLY A 98 2.69 5.39 12.94
C GLY A 98 3.44 5.48 11.59
N PRO A 99 4.77 5.72 11.56
CA PRO A 99 5.52 5.96 10.31
C PRO A 99 5.83 4.69 9.49
N PHE A 100 5.27 3.54 9.87
CA PHE A 100 5.53 2.28 9.20
C PHE A 100 4.61 2.10 7.99
N THR A 101 5.06 1.38 6.96
CA THR A 101 4.21 1.03 5.80
C THR A 101 3.15 0.00 6.15
N SER A 102 3.45 -0.90 7.09
CA SER A 102 2.50 -1.83 7.71
C SER A 102 2.94 -2.12 9.15
N ARG A 103 1.97 -2.30 10.05
CA ARG A 103 2.23 -2.69 11.44
C ARG A 103 1.21 -3.73 11.85
N LYS A 104 1.70 -4.91 12.23
CA LYS A 104 0.85 -6.03 12.68
C LYS A 104 1.27 -6.50 14.05
N ASP A 105 0.29 -6.78 14.89
CA ASP A 105 0.50 -7.49 16.15
C ASP A 105 0.16 -8.97 15.94
N TYR A 106 1.10 -9.86 16.28
CA TYR A 106 0.88 -11.29 16.20
C TYR A 106 0.41 -11.83 17.55
N VAL A 107 -0.78 -12.42 17.56
CA VAL A 107 -1.34 -13.11 18.72
C VAL A 107 -1.05 -14.60 18.58
N ILE A 108 -0.58 -15.24 19.66
CA ILE A 108 -0.30 -16.67 19.71
C ILE A 108 -1.44 -17.38 20.42
N PHE A 109 -2.04 -18.36 19.74
CA PHE A 109 -3.22 -19.09 20.24
C PHE A 109 -3.03 -19.63 21.67
N ASP A 110 -1.94 -20.36 21.90
CA ASP A 110 -1.59 -20.98 23.19
C ASP A 110 -1.33 -19.96 24.32
N LYS A 111 -1.27 -18.66 23.99
CA LYS A 111 -1.02 -17.58 24.94
C LYS A 111 -2.26 -16.74 25.21
N ILE A 112 -3.40 -17.02 24.58
CA ILE A 112 -4.67 -16.34 24.87
C ILE A 112 -5.28 -17.00 26.11
N LEU A 113 -5.67 -16.18 27.10
CA LEU A 113 -6.49 -16.60 28.23
C LEU A 113 -7.97 -16.44 27.91
N THR A 114 -8.34 -15.26 27.41
CA THR A 114 -9.71 -14.91 27.02
C THR A 114 -9.70 -13.71 26.06
N PHE A 115 -10.82 -13.42 25.43
CA PHE A 115 -11.03 -12.20 24.65
C PHE A 115 -12.46 -11.68 24.82
N SER A 116 -12.63 -10.36 24.71
CA SER A 116 -13.93 -9.69 24.64
C SER A 116 -14.09 -8.95 23.31
N VAL A 117 -15.34 -8.80 22.87
CA VAL A 117 -15.72 -8.05 21.67
C VAL A 117 -16.80 -7.07 22.08
N ASP A 118 -16.48 -5.79 22.00
CA ASP A 118 -17.37 -4.69 22.36
C ASP A 118 -17.74 -3.92 21.09
N GLU A 119 -18.87 -4.29 20.47
CA GLU A 119 -19.36 -3.67 19.23
C GLU A 119 -19.90 -2.25 19.45
N TYR A 120 -19.66 -1.36 18.50
CA TYR A 120 -20.18 0.00 18.50
C TYR A 120 -20.41 0.53 17.09
N SER A 121 -21.39 1.44 16.98
CA SER A 121 -21.70 2.18 15.76
C SER A 121 -21.29 3.65 15.91
N ALA A 122 -20.86 4.28 14.82
CA ALA A 122 -20.82 5.74 14.77
C ALA A 122 -22.26 6.25 14.67
N GLU A 123 -22.74 6.96 15.70
CA GLU A 123 -24.02 7.68 15.66
C GLU A 123 -23.99 8.88 14.70
#